data_AF-A0A455T0W9-F1
#
_entry.id   AF-A0A455T0W9-F1
#
_cell.length_a   1.000
_cell.length_b   1.000
_cell.length_c   1.000
_cell.angle_alpha   90.00
_cell.angle_beta   90.00
_cell.angle_gamma   90.00
#
_symmetry.space_group_name_H-M   'P 1'
#
loop_
_entity.id
_entity.type
_entity.pdbx_description
1 polymer ?
#
loop_
_entity_poly.entity_id
_entity_poly.type
_entity_poly.pdbx_seq_one_letter_code
_entity_poly.pdbx_strand_id
1 'polypeptide(L)'
;MAERILSGESSRGVSYGYLLAGKKIEAIVDEWLEFLWGAGGSIGEPGKLQVNGPLQVDALQYMHDLIYKFRLAPTGTSTYAPNDILALFSQGKAPFMRNWVFAYAIANTPSRSQVAGRVGVAPTLATAGHSGHGCTGGWVLAINAFSRYKDAAWTFIDYMLSKETQTSMAINAGLIPSRPDVVSDASVQAKMPFFKQISSILNSGLNRPTLKNYNQFTTPLQAAINSVLSNQANPSDALNSVQTQVTALT
;
A
#
# COMPACT_ATOMS: atom_id res chain seq x y z
N MET A 1 -17.23 3.96 -11.20
CA MET A 1 -17.60 2.56 -10.85
C MET A 1 -17.97 2.43 -9.37
N ALA A 2 -17.09 2.81 -8.44
CA ALA A 2 -17.33 2.69 -6.99
C ALA A 2 -18.64 3.34 -6.52
N GLU A 3 -18.94 4.57 -6.96
CA GLU A 3 -20.21 5.26 -6.65
C GLU A 3 -21.46 4.45 -7.06
N ARG A 4 -21.42 3.84 -8.24
CA ARG A 4 -22.53 3.01 -8.77
C ARG A 4 -22.72 1.74 -7.94
N ILE A 5 -21.64 1.11 -7.49
CA ILE A 5 -21.71 -0.06 -6.61
C ILE A 5 -22.26 0.35 -5.25
N LEU A 6 -21.73 1.44 -4.67
CA LEU A 6 -22.17 1.92 -3.36
C LEU A 6 -23.66 2.28 -3.36
N SER A 7 -24.16 2.97 -4.39
CA SER A 7 -25.58 3.31 -4.48
C SER A 7 -26.47 2.06 -4.62
N GLY A 8 -26.05 1.08 -5.43
CA GLY A 8 -26.83 -0.13 -5.69
C GLY A 8 -26.78 -1.18 -4.58
N GLU A 9 -25.70 -1.23 -3.80
CA GLU A 9 -25.43 -2.31 -2.83
C GLU A 9 -25.49 -1.84 -1.37
N SER A 10 -25.85 -0.58 -1.11
CA SER A 10 -25.93 -0.01 0.26
C SER A 10 -26.88 -0.80 1.17
N SER A 11 -28.03 -1.23 0.66
CA SER A 11 -29.00 -2.06 1.39
C SER A 11 -28.48 -3.47 1.69
N ARG A 12 -27.39 -3.90 1.04
CA ARG A 12 -26.74 -5.20 1.22
C ARG A 12 -25.51 -5.12 2.12
N GLY A 13 -25.33 -4.00 2.82
CA GLY A 13 -24.32 -3.82 3.86
C GLY A 13 -23.01 -3.18 3.40
N VAL A 14 -22.89 -2.82 2.11
CA VAL A 14 -21.77 -2.02 1.59
C VAL A 14 -21.93 -0.58 2.10
N SER A 15 -20.89 -0.06 2.74
CA SER A 15 -20.92 1.28 3.36
C SER A 15 -19.94 2.26 2.72
N TYR A 16 -18.94 1.74 2.01
CA TYR A 16 -17.88 2.53 1.39
C TYR A 16 -17.63 2.03 -0.03
N GLY A 17 -17.21 2.93 -0.91
CA GLY A 17 -16.82 2.58 -2.28
C GLY A 17 -15.36 2.18 -2.40
N TYR A 18 -14.48 2.74 -1.57
CA TYR A 18 -13.04 2.49 -1.62
C TYR A 18 -12.40 2.67 -0.23
N LEU A 19 -11.58 1.71 0.19
CA LEU A 19 -10.84 1.77 1.44
C LEU A 19 -9.34 2.00 1.18
N LEU A 20 -8.76 2.94 1.90
CA LEU A 20 -7.34 3.32 1.86
C LEU A 20 -6.82 3.62 3.27
N ALA A 21 -5.52 3.44 3.51
CA ALA A 21 -4.92 3.75 4.80
C ALA A 21 -4.59 5.25 4.89
N GLY A 22 -5.07 5.91 5.94
CA GLY A 22 -4.85 7.35 6.15
C GLY A 22 -4.12 7.70 7.44
N LYS A 23 -3.77 6.72 8.27
CA LYS A 23 -3.04 6.95 9.52
C LYS A 23 -1.67 7.57 9.24
N LYS A 24 -1.21 8.49 10.11
CA LYS A 24 0.13 9.09 10.09
C LYS A 24 1.24 8.06 10.40
N ILE A 25 1.50 7.19 9.43
CA ILE A 25 2.55 6.17 9.36
C ILE A 25 2.97 6.05 7.89
N GLU A 26 4.06 5.34 7.62
CA GLU A 26 4.64 5.21 6.27
C GLU A 26 3.64 4.80 5.17
N ALA A 27 2.67 3.95 5.50
CA ALA A 27 1.66 3.48 4.54
C ALA A 27 0.91 4.61 3.83
N ILE A 28 0.71 5.77 4.48
CA ILE A 28 0.01 6.92 3.87
C ILE A 28 0.81 7.56 2.73
N VAL A 29 2.15 7.49 2.80
CA VAL A 29 3.04 7.97 1.73
C VAL A 29 2.96 7.03 0.55
N ASP A 30 2.90 5.72 0.81
CA ASP A 30 2.73 4.72 -0.24
C ASP A 30 1.40 4.95 -1.00
N GLU A 31 0.29 5.19 -0.30
CA GLU A 31 -1.01 5.51 -0.94
C GLU A 31 -0.92 6.75 -1.86
N TRP A 32 -0.33 7.83 -1.35
CA TRP A 32 -0.21 9.08 -2.09
C TRP A 32 0.69 8.94 -3.32
N LEU A 33 1.82 8.24 -3.19
CA LEU A 33 2.72 7.95 -4.31
C LEU A 33 2.02 7.13 -5.40
N GLU A 34 1.22 6.13 -5.02
CA GLU A 34 0.49 5.30 -6.00
C GLU A 34 -0.54 6.12 -6.78
N PHE A 35 -1.27 7.03 -6.13
CA PHE A 35 -2.16 7.96 -6.84
C PHE A 35 -1.39 8.93 -7.75
N LEU A 36 -0.25 9.44 -7.30
CA LEU A 36 0.62 10.30 -8.10
C LEU A 36 1.14 9.59 -9.35
N TRP A 37 1.69 8.38 -9.20
CA TRP A 37 2.19 7.58 -10.32
C TRP A 37 1.08 7.16 -11.26
N GLY A 38 -0.09 6.79 -10.71
CA GLY A 38 -1.29 6.48 -11.50
C GLY A 38 -1.81 7.69 -12.29
N ALA A 39 -1.44 8.91 -11.93
CA ALA A 39 -1.70 10.14 -12.68
C ALA A 39 -0.54 10.56 -13.61
N GLY A 40 0.50 9.73 -13.74
CA GLY A 40 1.69 10.03 -14.55
C GLY A 40 2.69 10.98 -13.89
N GLY A 41 2.51 11.29 -12.61
CA GLY A 41 3.42 12.14 -11.85
C GLY A 41 4.62 11.38 -11.27
N SER A 42 5.60 12.14 -10.78
CA SER A 42 6.76 11.63 -10.05
C SER A 42 7.25 12.70 -9.09
N ILE A 43 7.81 12.30 -7.95
CA ILE A 43 8.49 13.24 -7.05
C ILE A 43 9.93 13.54 -7.47
N GLY A 44 10.42 12.93 -8.56
CA GLY A 44 11.79 13.10 -9.05
C GLY A 44 12.81 12.24 -8.31
N GLU A 45 14.09 12.53 -8.58
CA GLU A 45 15.24 11.81 -8.05
C GLU A 45 15.84 12.52 -6.83
N PRO A 46 16.63 11.82 -5.99
CA PRO A 46 17.44 12.45 -4.94
C PRO A 46 18.23 13.66 -5.48
N GLY A 47 18.22 14.78 -4.74
CA GLY A 47 18.83 16.05 -5.21
C GLY A 47 17.86 16.98 -5.95
N LYS A 48 16.72 16.47 -6.43
CA LYS A 48 15.70 17.23 -7.19
C LYS A 48 14.28 16.83 -6.81
N LEU A 49 14.08 16.49 -5.54
CA LEU A 49 12.77 16.04 -5.07
C LEU A 49 11.75 17.17 -5.07
N GLN A 50 10.62 16.94 -5.72
CA GLN A 50 9.49 17.85 -5.77
C GLN A 50 8.22 17.16 -5.25
N VAL A 51 7.71 17.64 -4.12
CA VAL A 51 6.50 17.13 -3.45
C VAL A 51 5.31 18.09 -3.54
N ASN A 52 5.47 19.29 -4.10
CA ASN A 52 4.44 20.34 -4.14
C ASN A 52 4.08 20.82 -5.56
N GLY A 53 4.44 20.06 -6.60
CA GLY A 53 4.03 20.39 -7.96
C GLY A 53 2.52 20.13 -8.18
N PRO A 54 1.97 20.53 -9.34
CA PRO A 54 0.54 20.39 -9.62
C PRO A 54 0.02 18.96 -9.47
N LEU A 55 0.71 17.96 -10.05
CA LEU A 55 0.28 16.55 -9.95
C LEU A 55 0.36 16.00 -8.52
N GLN A 56 1.33 16.47 -7.74
CA GLN A 56 1.48 16.11 -6.32
C GLN A 56 0.31 16.61 -5.48
N VAL A 57 -0.07 17.87 -5.72
CA VAL A 57 -1.23 18.53 -5.09
C VAL A 57 -2.52 17.85 -5.54
N ASP A 58 -2.69 17.55 -6.82
CA ASP A 58 -3.87 16.88 -7.37
C ASP A 58 -4.05 15.46 -6.82
N ALA A 59 -2.96 14.69 -6.69
CA ALA A 59 -3.01 13.36 -6.09
C ALA A 59 -3.50 13.42 -4.63
N LEU A 60 -2.99 14.39 -3.85
CA LEU A 60 -3.42 14.59 -2.47
C LEU A 60 -4.86 15.12 -2.37
N GLN A 61 -5.25 16.01 -3.28
CA GLN A 61 -6.63 16.49 -3.39
C GLN A 61 -7.58 15.34 -3.74
N TYR A 62 -7.19 14.41 -4.59
CA TYR A 62 -8.01 13.25 -4.91
C TYR A 62 -8.24 12.36 -3.69
N MET A 63 -7.21 12.13 -2.86
CA MET A 63 -7.37 11.40 -1.60
C MET A 63 -8.33 12.11 -0.64
N HIS A 64 -8.28 13.45 -0.55
CA HIS A 64 -9.25 14.24 0.21
C HIS A 64 -10.66 14.11 -0.35
N ASP A 65 -10.82 14.25 -1.66
CA ASP A 65 -12.08 14.17 -2.37
C ASP A 65 -12.74 12.79 -2.21
N LEU A 66 -11.98 11.69 -2.19
CA LEU A 66 -12.49 10.35 -1.90
C LEU A 66 -13.22 10.28 -0.56
N ILE A 67 -12.77 11.04 0.44
CA ILE A 67 -13.36 11.08 1.78
C ILE A 67 -14.53 12.07 1.84
N TYR A 68 -14.32 13.31 1.42
CA TYR A 68 -15.22 14.42 1.75
C TYR A 68 -16.17 14.82 0.62
N LYS A 69 -15.73 14.69 -0.64
CA LYS A 69 -16.51 15.08 -1.83
C LYS A 69 -17.30 13.91 -2.39
N PHE A 70 -16.62 12.83 -2.74
CA PHE A 70 -17.23 11.61 -3.29
C PHE A 70 -17.83 10.71 -2.21
N ARG A 71 -17.39 10.87 -0.95
CA ARG A 71 -17.85 10.08 0.21
C ARG A 71 -17.73 8.57 -0.03
N LEU A 72 -16.67 8.16 -0.71
CA LEU A 72 -16.37 6.76 -1.02
C LEU A 72 -15.53 6.10 0.06
N ALA A 73 -14.79 6.89 0.85
CA ALA A 73 -14.00 6.43 1.98
C ALA A 73 -14.59 6.92 3.32
N PRO A 74 -14.35 6.22 4.42
CA PRO A 74 -14.78 6.63 5.77
C PRO A 74 -14.20 8.00 6.16
N THR A 75 -14.96 8.84 6.86
CA THR A 75 -14.45 10.12 7.40
C THR A 75 -13.34 9.92 8.45
N GLY A 76 -13.26 8.74 9.07
CA GLY A 76 -12.19 8.33 9.97
C GLY A 76 -10.91 7.81 9.30
N THR A 77 -10.81 7.89 7.95
CA THR A 77 -9.67 7.35 7.17
C THR A 77 -8.31 7.79 7.71
N SER A 78 -8.19 9.04 8.18
CA SER A 78 -6.96 9.59 8.78
C SER A 78 -6.46 8.86 10.04
N THR A 79 -7.25 7.94 10.59
CA THR A 79 -6.87 7.10 11.75
C THR A 79 -6.59 5.64 11.37
N TYR A 80 -6.96 5.22 10.15
CA TYR A 80 -6.93 3.82 9.73
C TYR A 80 -5.56 3.41 9.19
N ALA A 81 -5.02 2.36 9.79
CA ALA A 81 -3.88 1.59 9.30
C ALA A 81 -4.36 0.47 8.35
N PRO A 82 -3.44 -0.20 7.63
CA PRO A 82 -3.79 -1.30 6.72
C PRO A 82 -4.65 -2.43 7.35
N ASN A 83 -4.47 -2.73 8.63
CA ASN A 83 -5.29 -3.75 9.31
C ASN A 83 -6.72 -3.25 9.63
N ASP A 84 -6.91 -1.95 9.85
CA ASP A 84 -8.22 -1.38 10.15
C ASP A 84 -9.12 -1.44 8.90
N ILE A 85 -8.57 -1.07 7.73
CA ILE A 85 -9.28 -1.18 6.46
C ILE A 85 -9.50 -2.64 6.04
N LEU A 86 -8.57 -3.54 6.36
CA LEU A 86 -8.75 -4.98 6.12
C LEU A 86 -9.90 -5.55 6.94
N ALA A 87 -10.08 -5.10 8.18
CA ALA A 87 -11.20 -5.52 9.01
C ALA A 87 -12.55 -5.09 8.39
N LEU A 88 -12.65 -3.86 7.87
CA LEU A 88 -13.84 -3.37 7.17
C LEU A 88 -14.09 -4.14 5.86
N PHE A 89 -13.05 -4.38 5.07
CA PHE A 89 -13.15 -5.14 3.82
C PHE A 89 -13.59 -6.59 4.08
N SER A 90 -13.02 -7.24 5.11
CA SER A 90 -13.37 -8.61 5.50
C SER A 90 -14.82 -8.74 5.98
N GLN A 91 -15.43 -7.65 6.43
CA GLN A 91 -16.87 -7.56 6.76
C GLN A 91 -17.76 -7.22 5.56
N GLY A 92 -17.20 -7.16 4.34
CA GLY A 92 -17.95 -6.82 3.12
C GLY A 92 -18.38 -5.36 3.02
N LYS A 93 -17.73 -4.44 3.76
CA LYS A 93 -18.13 -3.03 3.81
C LYS A 93 -17.74 -2.22 2.59
N ALA A 94 -16.85 -2.72 1.72
CA ALA A 94 -16.43 -2.04 0.52
C ALA A 94 -16.11 -3.02 -0.62
N PRO A 95 -16.38 -2.64 -1.88
CA PRO A 95 -16.01 -3.44 -3.04
C PRO A 95 -14.52 -3.34 -3.38
N PHE A 96 -13.86 -2.24 -2.99
CA PHE A 96 -12.45 -1.98 -3.29
C PHE A 96 -11.68 -1.60 -2.03
N MET A 97 -10.44 -2.10 -1.93
CA MET A 97 -9.50 -1.78 -0.88
C MET A 97 -8.08 -1.77 -1.45
N ARG A 98 -7.33 -0.70 -1.21
CA ARG A 98 -5.88 -0.70 -1.36
C ARG A 98 -5.27 -1.34 -0.11
N ASN A 99 -4.47 -2.39 -0.29
CA ASN A 99 -3.71 -2.99 0.81
C ASN A 99 -2.49 -3.75 0.28
N TRP A 100 -1.62 -4.17 1.19
CA TRP A 100 -0.55 -5.11 0.88
C TRP A 100 -1.11 -6.52 0.65
N VAL A 101 -0.39 -7.33 -0.13
CA VAL A 101 -0.81 -8.68 -0.56
C VAL A 101 -1.16 -9.66 0.56
N PHE A 102 -0.62 -9.51 1.77
CA PHE A 102 -0.99 -10.37 2.91
C PHE A 102 -2.50 -10.29 3.20
N ALA A 103 -3.13 -9.15 2.89
CA ALA A 103 -4.56 -8.94 3.04
C ALA A 103 -5.38 -9.96 2.23
N TYR A 104 -4.87 -10.44 1.09
CA TYR A 104 -5.55 -11.43 0.27
C TYR A 104 -5.76 -12.75 1.01
N ALA A 105 -4.73 -13.24 1.72
CA ALA A 105 -4.85 -14.49 2.49
C ALA A 105 -5.88 -14.35 3.62
N ILE A 106 -5.84 -13.24 4.35
CA ILE A 106 -6.77 -12.99 5.45
C ILE A 106 -8.21 -12.83 4.93
N ALA A 107 -8.41 -12.02 3.90
CA ALA A 107 -9.73 -11.77 3.32
C ALA A 107 -10.33 -13.01 2.63
N ASN A 108 -9.51 -14.01 2.25
CA ASN A 108 -9.96 -15.30 1.73
C ASN A 108 -10.06 -16.41 2.77
N THR A 109 -9.81 -16.14 4.05
CA THR A 109 -9.96 -17.15 5.11
C THR A 109 -11.42 -17.16 5.63
N PRO A 110 -12.22 -18.24 5.43
CA PRO A 110 -13.65 -18.24 5.77
C PRO A 110 -13.96 -17.98 7.24
N SER A 111 -13.09 -18.41 8.15
CA SER A 111 -13.24 -18.16 9.60
C SER A 111 -12.93 -16.73 10.02
N ARG A 112 -12.36 -15.90 9.13
CA ARG A 112 -11.94 -14.52 9.42
C ARG A 112 -12.62 -13.48 8.54
N SER A 113 -13.29 -13.89 7.45
CA SER A 113 -13.78 -12.99 6.42
C SER A 113 -15.11 -13.45 5.84
N GLN A 114 -16.06 -12.52 5.77
CA GLN A 114 -17.35 -12.71 5.12
C GLN A 114 -17.22 -12.69 3.59
N VAL A 115 -16.14 -12.14 3.04
CA VAL A 115 -15.90 -12.06 1.59
C VAL A 115 -15.01 -13.19 1.06
N ALA A 116 -14.74 -14.21 1.88
CA ALA A 116 -13.89 -15.32 1.46
C ALA A 116 -14.38 -15.99 0.17
N GLY A 117 -13.44 -16.28 -0.74
CA GLY A 117 -13.73 -16.84 -2.07
C GLY A 117 -14.26 -15.82 -3.08
N ARG A 118 -14.43 -14.55 -2.69
CA ARG A 118 -14.96 -13.45 -3.55
C ARG A 118 -13.99 -12.29 -3.70
N VAL A 119 -12.70 -12.51 -3.41
CA VAL A 119 -11.66 -11.47 -3.45
C VAL A 119 -10.76 -11.67 -4.67
N GLY A 120 -10.69 -10.63 -5.52
CA GLY A 120 -9.70 -10.52 -6.58
C GLY A 120 -8.56 -9.58 -6.21
N VAL A 121 -7.48 -9.61 -6.99
CA VAL A 121 -6.37 -8.65 -6.91
C VAL A 121 -6.20 -8.03 -8.30
N ALA A 122 -5.89 -6.74 -8.36
CA ALA A 122 -5.62 -5.99 -9.58
C ALA A 122 -4.49 -4.98 -9.30
N PRO A 123 -3.87 -4.40 -10.36
CA PRO A 123 -3.02 -3.22 -10.21
C PRO A 123 -3.75 -2.06 -9.50
N THR A 124 -2.97 -1.12 -8.98
CA THR A 124 -3.49 0.10 -8.33
C THR A 124 -4.21 1.01 -9.33
N LEU A 125 -4.90 2.03 -8.83
CA LEU A 125 -5.69 2.94 -9.67
C LEU A 125 -4.79 3.82 -10.55
N ALA A 126 -5.28 4.16 -11.74
CA ALA A 126 -4.65 5.10 -12.65
C ALA A 126 -5.70 5.92 -13.40
N THR A 127 -5.30 7.12 -13.85
CA THR A 127 -6.10 7.95 -14.75
C THR A 127 -6.03 7.40 -16.18
N ALA A 128 -6.98 7.83 -17.02
CA ALA A 128 -7.02 7.39 -18.41
C ALA A 128 -5.71 7.73 -19.14
N GLY A 129 -5.13 6.74 -19.81
CA GLY A 129 -3.83 6.87 -20.50
C GLY A 129 -2.61 6.54 -19.64
N HIS A 130 -2.79 6.25 -18.35
CA HIS A 130 -1.72 5.86 -17.43
C HIS A 130 -1.92 4.43 -16.91
N SER A 131 -0.89 3.89 -16.25
CA SER A 131 -0.90 2.56 -15.63
C SER A 131 -0.85 2.65 -14.12
N GLY A 132 -1.46 1.68 -13.44
CA GLY A 132 -1.39 1.56 -11.99
C GLY A 132 -0.02 1.04 -11.57
N HIS A 133 0.64 1.77 -10.68
CA HIS A 133 1.91 1.37 -10.08
C HIS A 133 1.73 1.18 -8.58
N GLY A 134 2.08 -0.01 -8.07
CA GLY A 134 2.12 -0.26 -6.63
C GLY A 134 3.47 0.16 -6.05
N CYS A 135 3.49 0.63 -4.81
CA CYS A 135 4.75 0.90 -4.13
C CYS A 135 5.48 -0.43 -3.85
N THR A 136 6.72 -0.52 -4.30
CA THR A 136 7.59 -1.64 -3.95
C THR A 136 7.86 -1.61 -2.44
N GLY A 137 7.52 -2.71 -1.79
CA GLY A 137 7.77 -2.94 -0.37
C GLY A 137 8.57 -4.21 -0.17
N GLY A 138 8.52 -4.72 1.04
CA GLY A 138 9.21 -5.95 1.42
C GLY A 138 9.88 -5.80 2.77
N TRP A 139 10.37 -6.93 3.26
CA TRP A 139 11.12 -7.01 4.51
C TRP A 139 12.39 -7.81 4.24
N VAL A 140 13.48 -7.37 4.84
CA VAL A 140 14.77 -8.06 4.79
C VAL A 140 15.17 -8.51 6.18
N LEU A 141 15.87 -9.63 6.25
CA LEU A 141 16.52 -10.07 7.48
C LEU A 141 17.96 -9.56 7.46
N ALA A 142 18.40 -8.97 8.57
CA ALA A 142 19.75 -8.44 8.73
C ALA A 142 20.33 -8.85 10.08
N ILE A 143 21.65 -9.05 10.10
CA ILE A 143 22.39 -9.38 11.32
C ILE A 143 23.00 -8.11 11.89
N ASN A 144 22.71 -7.81 13.16
CA ASN A 144 23.37 -6.72 13.86
C ASN A 144 24.89 -6.96 13.89
N ALA A 145 25.69 -6.00 13.39
CA ALA A 145 27.15 -6.10 13.32
C ALA A 145 27.80 -6.35 14.69
N PHE A 146 27.16 -5.92 15.79
CA PHE A 146 27.63 -6.12 17.16
C PHE A 146 27.16 -7.42 17.81
N SER A 147 26.36 -8.24 17.11
CA SER A 147 25.89 -9.52 17.64
C SER A 147 27.07 -10.44 17.98
N ARG A 148 26.99 -11.10 19.14
CA ARG A 148 27.91 -12.17 19.55
C ARG A 148 27.53 -13.53 18.93
N TYR A 149 26.37 -13.64 18.29
CA TYR A 149 25.81 -14.89 17.76
C TYR A 149 25.59 -14.82 16.24
N LYS A 150 26.60 -14.40 15.48
CA LYS A 150 26.48 -14.19 14.02
C LYS A 150 26.19 -15.49 13.27
N ASP A 151 26.85 -16.58 13.62
CA ASP A 151 26.67 -17.87 12.92
C ASP A 151 25.27 -18.46 13.14
N ALA A 152 24.75 -18.37 14.37
CA ALA A 152 23.38 -18.77 14.67
C ALA A 152 22.36 -17.88 13.95
N ALA A 153 22.61 -16.58 13.85
CA ALA A 153 21.76 -15.66 13.10
C ALA A 153 21.78 -15.96 11.59
N TRP A 154 22.94 -16.31 11.02
CA TRP A 154 23.03 -16.77 9.63
C TRP A 154 22.24 -18.06 9.41
N THR A 155 22.38 -19.04 10.30
CA THR A 155 21.62 -20.29 10.24
C THR A 155 20.10 -20.03 10.24
N PHE A 156 19.65 -19.08 11.06
CA PHE A 156 18.24 -18.67 11.08
C PHE A 156 17.80 -17.99 9.78
N ILE A 157 18.62 -17.11 9.21
CA ILE A 157 18.33 -16.49 7.91
C ILE A 157 18.21 -17.55 6.82
N ASP A 158 19.13 -18.52 6.76
CA ASP A 158 19.07 -19.63 5.81
C ASP A 158 17.78 -20.44 5.96
N TYR A 159 17.38 -20.75 7.20
CA TYR A 159 16.11 -21.41 7.48
C TYR A 159 14.90 -20.59 7.00
N MET A 160 14.86 -19.29 7.29
CA MET A 160 13.76 -18.39 6.89
C MET A 160 13.67 -18.22 5.38
N LEU A 161 14.81 -18.26 4.69
CA LEU A 161 14.92 -18.14 3.23
C LEU A 161 14.93 -19.51 2.52
N SER A 162 14.69 -20.61 3.23
CA SER A 162 14.70 -21.97 2.69
C SER A 162 13.47 -22.30 1.85
N LYS A 163 13.64 -23.28 0.93
CA LYS A 163 12.60 -24.15 0.32
C LYS A 163 11.19 -23.97 0.92
N GLU A 164 11.14 -24.65 2.03
CA GLU A 164 9.99 -24.99 2.83
C GLU A 164 9.40 -23.77 3.52
N THR A 165 10.23 -22.96 4.18
CA THR A 165 9.73 -21.80 4.95
C THR A 165 9.08 -20.76 4.05
N GLN A 166 9.70 -20.41 2.92
CA GLN A 166 9.12 -19.47 1.96
C GLN A 166 7.81 -20.00 1.34
N THR A 167 7.72 -21.31 1.10
CA THR A 167 6.48 -21.97 0.62
C THR A 167 5.38 -21.91 1.68
N SER A 168 5.72 -22.18 2.94
CA SER A 168 4.78 -22.07 4.07
C SER A 168 4.28 -20.65 4.26
N MET A 169 5.17 -19.65 4.20
CA MET A 169 4.79 -18.23 4.29
C MET A 169 3.88 -17.80 3.13
N ALA A 170 4.13 -18.28 1.91
CA ALA A 170 3.28 -18.01 0.76
C ALA A 170 1.86 -18.53 0.96
N ILE A 171 1.73 -19.81 1.36
CA ILE A 171 0.44 -20.49 1.47
C ILE A 171 -0.33 -20.01 2.71
N ASN A 172 0.32 -19.88 3.85
CA ASN A 172 -0.35 -19.66 5.13
C ASN A 172 -0.51 -18.18 5.48
N ALA A 173 0.33 -17.30 4.95
CA ALA A 173 0.31 -15.87 5.24
C ALA A 173 0.12 -14.97 4.01
N GLY A 174 0.11 -15.54 2.80
CA GLY A 174 -0.01 -14.77 1.55
C GLY A 174 1.16 -13.81 1.29
N LEU A 175 2.31 -14.05 1.93
CA LEU A 175 3.50 -13.25 1.73
C LEU A 175 4.17 -13.65 0.42
N ILE A 176 4.65 -12.65 -0.33
CA ILE A 176 5.37 -12.90 -1.58
C ILE A 176 6.74 -13.47 -1.24
N PRO A 177 7.08 -14.69 -1.71
CA PRO A 177 8.40 -15.24 -1.52
C PRO A 177 9.49 -14.41 -2.21
N SER A 178 10.66 -14.33 -1.58
CA SER A 178 11.86 -13.82 -2.26
C SER A 178 12.43 -14.80 -3.30
N ARG A 179 11.89 -16.02 -3.36
CA ARG A 179 12.32 -17.04 -4.31
C ARG A 179 11.37 -17.21 -5.50
N PRO A 180 11.84 -16.94 -6.73
CA PRO A 180 11.04 -17.13 -7.94
C PRO A 180 10.53 -18.56 -8.15
N ASP A 181 11.26 -19.56 -7.69
CA ASP A 181 10.87 -20.97 -7.82
C ASP A 181 9.65 -21.35 -6.94
N VAL A 182 9.39 -20.60 -5.86
CA VAL A 182 8.16 -20.75 -5.05
C VAL A 182 7.00 -19.98 -5.68
N VAL A 183 7.26 -18.79 -6.22
CA VAL A 183 6.23 -17.97 -6.89
C VAL A 183 5.64 -18.70 -8.11
N SER A 184 6.49 -19.44 -8.83
CA SER A 184 6.12 -20.22 -10.01
C SER A 184 5.64 -21.65 -9.71
N ASP A 185 5.67 -22.09 -8.44
CA ASP A 185 5.26 -23.44 -8.06
C ASP A 185 3.75 -23.62 -8.24
N ALA A 186 3.35 -24.65 -9.00
CA ALA A 186 1.95 -24.90 -9.33
C ALA A 186 1.08 -25.20 -8.10
N SER A 187 1.64 -25.84 -7.06
CA SER A 187 0.92 -26.13 -5.82
C SER A 187 0.68 -24.87 -4.99
N VAL A 188 1.63 -23.92 -5.03
CA VAL A 188 1.49 -22.60 -4.39
C VAL A 188 0.43 -21.78 -5.15
N GLN A 189 0.50 -21.72 -6.48
CA GLN A 189 -0.48 -21.00 -7.29
C GLN A 189 -1.88 -21.60 -7.23
N ALA A 190 -2.02 -22.91 -7.03
CA ALA A 190 -3.32 -23.55 -6.84
C ALA A 190 -3.97 -23.11 -5.52
N LYS A 191 -3.19 -23.01 -4.44
CA LYS A 191 -3.68 -22.58 -3.12
C LYS A 191 -3.86 -21.06 -3.03
N MET A 192 -3.02 -20.30 -3.71
CA MET A 192 -2.98 -18.84 -3.69
C MET A 192 -2.98 -18.30 -5.14
N PRO A 193 -4.14 -18.29 -5.83
CA PRO A 193 -4.24 -17.97 -7.25
C PRO A 193 -3.69 -16.61 -7.66
N PHE A 194 -3.64 -15.64 -6.74
CA PHE A 194 -3.07 -14.32 -7.01
C PHE A 194 -1.59 -14.37 -7.44
N PHE A 195 -0.84 -15.42 -7.09
CA PHE A 195 0.55 -15.59 -7.54
C PHE A 195 0.69 -15.71 -9.07
N LYS A 196 -0.36 -16.12 -9.79
CA LYS A 196 -0.32 -16.20 -11.27
C LYS A 196 -0.09 -14.85 -11.95
N GLN A 197 -0.51 -13.76 -11.30
CA GLN A 197 -0.37 -12.40 -11.83
C GLN A 197 0.63 -11.55 -11.05
N ILE A 198 1.21 -12.08 -9.96
CA ILE A 198 2.02 -11.26 -9.06
C ILE A 198 3.29 -10.73 -9.73
N SER A 199 3.94 -11.54 -10.59
CA SER A 199 5.16 -11.13 -11.27
C SER A 199 4.91 -9.90 -12.16
N SER A 200 3.75 -9.84 -12.83
CA SER A 200 3.37 -8.67 -13.62
C SER A 200 3.19 -7.43 -12.74
N ILE A 201 2.53 -7.57 -11.59
CA ILE A 201 2.28 -6.47 -10.65
C ILE A 201 3.59 -5.97 -10.04
N LEU A 202 4.52 -6.88 -9.68
CA LEU A 202 5.81 -6.54 -9.12
C LEU A 202 6.72 -5.85 -10.14
N ASN A 203 6.70 -6.30 -11.40
CA ASN A 203 7.50 -5.70 -12.46
C ASN A 203 7.06 -4.27 -12.81
N SER A 204 5.81 -3.90 -12.53
CA SER A 204 5.30 -2.53 -12.66
C SER A 204 5.43 -1.71 -11.38
N GLY A 205 6.00 -2.27 -10.30
CA GLY A 205 6.15 -1.57 -9.02
C GLY A 205 7.16 -0.43 -9.10
N LEU A 206 6.92 0.64 -8.34
CA LEU A 206 7.81 1.78 -8.24
C LEU A 206 8.33 1.94 -6.82
N ASN A 207 9.57 2.39 -6.69
CA ASN A 207 10.23 2.56 -5.40
C ASN A 207 9.96 3.94 -4.82
N ARG A 208 9.90 4.00 -3.49
CA ARG A 208 10.13 5.23 -2.73
C ARG A 208 11.53 5.79 -3.03
N PRO A 209 11.78 7.09 -2.82
CA PRO A 209 13.06 7.71 -3.11
C PRO A 209 14.14 7.11 -2.18
N THR A 210 15.28 6.74 -2.77
CA THR A 210 16.41 6.19 -2.01
C THR A 210 17.23 7.34 -1.42
N LEU A 211 17.02 7.62 -0.13
CA LEU A 211 17.65 8.73 0.59
C LEU A 211 18.40 8.24 1.83
N LYS A 212 19.59 8.80 2.08
CA LYS A 212 20.36 8.51 3.30
C LYS A 212 19.59 8.87 4.57
N ASN A 213 18.87 9.98 4.52
CA ASN A 213 18.05 10.55 5.58
C ASN A 213 16.56 10.37 5.29
N TYR A 214 16.16 9.21 4.74
CA TYR A 214 14.77 8.94 4.34
C TYR A 214 13.73 9.29 5.42
N ASN A 215 13.99 8.97 6.69
CA ASN A 215 13.07 9.29 7.79
C ASN A 215 12.84 10.79 7.98
N GLN A 216 13.85 11.63 7.73
CA GLN A 216 13.71 13.09 7.78
C GLN A 216 12.85 13.61 6.64
N PHE A 217 12.83 12.90 5.50
CA PHE A 217 11.96 13.19 4.36
C PHE A 217 10.52 12.70 4.58
N THR A 218 10.32 11.43 4.94
CA THR A 218 8.98 10.82 4.99
C THR A 218 8.15 11.32 6.18
N THR A 219 8.75 11.59 7.34
CA THR A 219 8.00 12.00 8.55
C THR A 219 7.17 13.28 8.36
N PRO A 220 7.73 14.40 7.85
CA PRO A 220 6.92 15.60 7.59
C PRO A 220 5.90 15.37 6.47
N LEU A 221 6.22 14.56 5.46
CA LEU A 221 5.28 14.21 4.39
C LEU A 221 4.07 13.42 4.92
N GLN A 222 4.29 12.44 5.80
CA GLN A 222 3.22 11.71 6.49
C GLN A 222 2.30 12.66 7.27
N ALA A 223 2.89 13.63 7.98
CA ALA A 223 2.13 14.62 8.75
C ALA A 223 1.28 15.54 7.86
N ALA A 224 1.85 16.01 6.74
CA ALA A 224 1.15 16.85 5.79
C ALA A 224 0.01 16.13 5.06
N ILE A 225 0.22 14.89 4.60
CA ILE A 225 -0.84 14.11 3.97
C ILE A 225 -1.95 13.84 4.99
N ASN A 226 -1.60 13.46 6.22
CA ASN A 226 -2.59 13.19 7.27
C ASN A 226 -3.39 14.43 7.68
N SER A 227 -2.79 15.62 7.74
CA SER A 227 -3.51 16.87 8.05
C SER A 227 -4.56 17.18 6.99
N VAL A 228 -4.29 16.88 5.71
CA VAL A 228 -5.29 16.96 4.65
C VAL A 228 -6.39 15.91 4.83
N LEU A 229 -6.04 14.63 5.04
CA LEU A 229 -7.05 13.56 5.20
C LEU A 229 -7.90 13.69 6.48
N SER A 230 -7.48 14.52 7.43
CA SER A 230 -8.24 14.88 8.63
C SER A 230 -8.98 16.22 8.49
N ASN A 231 -8.97 16.82 7.28
CA ASN A 231 -9.60 18.08 6.95
C ASN A 231 -9.07 19.29 7.75
N GLN A 232 -7.80 19.25 8.15
CA GLN A 232 -7.11 20.30 8.91
C GLN A 232 -6.28 21.25 8.03
N ALA A 233 -5.98 20.86 6.79
CA ALA A 233 -5.23 21.67 5.84
C ALA A 233 -5.71 21.42 4.41
N ASN A 234 -5.46 22.37 3.50
CA ASN A 234 -5.62 22.12 2.07
C ASN A 234 -4.33 21.50 1.48
N PRO A 235 -4.42 20.74 0.38
CA PRO A 235 -3.27 20.02 -0.19
C PRO A 235 -2.07 20.89 -0.57
N SER A 236 -2.30 22.05 -1.19
CA SER A 236 -1.23 22.94 -1.64
C SER A 236 -0.40 23.44 -0.45
N ASP A 237 -1.05 24.00 0.56
CA ASP A 237 -0.36 24.54 1.74
C ASP A 237 0.38 23.45 2.52
N ALA A 238 -0.25 22.28 2.67
CA ALA A 238 0.36 21.14 3.34
C ALA A 238 1.66 20.70 2.63
N LEU A 239 1.63 20.52 1.30
CA LEU A 239 2.81 20.08 0.54
C LEU A 239 3.87 21.17 0.40
N ASN A 240 3.50 22.45 0.32
CA ASN A 240 4.45 23.57 0.34
C ASN A 240 5.26 23.61 1.64
N SER A 241 4.63 23.30 2.78
CA SER A 241 5.32 23.22 4.08
C SER A 241 6.36 22.11 4.12
N VAL A 242 6.13 21.01 3.39
CA VAL A 242 7.06 19.88 3.29
C VAL A 242 8.17 20.18 2.29
N GLN A 243 7.86 20.77 1.13
CA GLN A 243 8.86 21.08 0.11
C GLN A 243 10.01 21.92 0.67
N THR A 244 9.71 22.91 1.51
CA THR A 244 10.72 23.74 2.18
C THR A 244 11.70 22.89 3.01
N GLN A 245 11.22 21.82 3.65
CA GLN A 245 12.05 20.89 4.42
C GLN A 245 12.83 19.94 3.50
N VAL A 246 12.19 19.43 2.45
CA VAL A 246 12.81 18.52 1.47
C VAL A 246 14.01 19.18 0.79
N THR A 247 13.90 20.45 0.38
CA THR A 247 15.01 21.21 -0.22
C THR A 247 16.22 21.31 0.70
N ALA A 248 16.05 21.24 2.02
CA ALA A 248 17.16 21.27 2.98
C ALA A 248 17.82 19.90 3.21
N LEU A 249 17.21 18.80 2.73
CA LEU A 249 17.68 17.43 2.88
C LEU A 249 18.46 16.92 1.66
N THR A 250 18.36 17.63 0.53
CA THR A 250 18.95 17.34 -0.77
C THR A 250 20.06 18.32 -1.10
#